data_AF-C7ZEN5-F1
#
_entry.id   AF-C7ZEN5-F1
#
_cell.length_a   1.000
_cell.length_b   1.000
_cell.length_c   1.000
_cell.angle_alpha   90.00
_cell.angle_beta   90.00
_cell.angle_gamma   90.00
#
_symmetry.space_group_name_H-M   'P 1'
#
loop_
_entity.id
_entity.type
_entity.pdbx_description
1 polymer ?
#
loop_
_entity_poly.entity_id
_entity_poly.type
_entity_poly.pdbx_seq_one_letter_code
_entity_poly.pdbx_strand_id
1 'polypeptide(L)'
;PWRISPDEYQELSRRIGSWATVTPHPFTLPSRRTLSRYLEGYFRGFHAHMPMLHTATLTATELGPELILSLAAVGALYRFEHAKGVELYRVAKALINWRLDQLHEETISRLTNTSPGYAGFALVPGDSQHDRPSPILSHGHQGIRLLQGLLVLMAITSWGEKALVRDALSMASQVATLVREFGISNAEDSSTRETSWEDWIISEERRRTLFVAYVQFGLQCTAFNVPPMILNQEVRLNLPASAAEWEAQTSVEWSSIHNNAPWPPRPFQETLEQLLSGAPVHHEGSISAFGNYALIHGLFLQIFYARNALGPSVDSRGSLSEEFIKKMEAALRAWQESWEATHESTLDPSSPKGPLGFNSTALLRLVYIRLNAHTGPFRQLFTRDPVIIARGFTDGKITVCNRSPHLDRAILQCIHALSIPVRVGIAFVARTLTLNWSFQHALSNLECAFLLTRWLRGLAFAVETSGLADLRPDEQKLLNMVVTLVHETELADSLDGAQDHASRIRKLAASVARLWAETFKGFQVFEIVYVVGQSLSIVADTLERE
;
A
#
# COMPACT_ATOMS: atom_id res chain seq x y z
N PRO A 1 23.24 5.33 6.92
CA PRO A 1 22.28 6.44 7.07
C PRO A 1 21.82 6.81 8.50
N TRP A 2 21.69 5.89 9.47
CA TRP A 2 21.05 6.19 10.78
C TRP A 2 21.98 6.63 11.93
N ARG A 3 23.30 6.68 11.72
CA ARG A 3 24.25 7.20 12.72
C ARG A 3 24.34 8.71 12.57
N ILE A 4 23.94 9.46 13.59
CA ILE A 4 24.01 10.92 13.62
C ILE A 4 25.28 11.32 14.38
N SER A 5 26.11 12.16 13.77
CA SER A 5 27.29 12.74 14.40
C SER A 5 26.91 13.75 15.51
N PRO A 6 27.80 14.10 16.44
CA PRO A 6 27.54 15.16 17.41
C PRO A 6 27.17 16.50 16.75
N ASP A 7 27.86 16.87 15.68
CA ASP A 7 27.68 18.15 14.99
C ASP A 7 26.34 18.19 14.25
N GLU A 8 25.98 17.12 13.54
CA GLU A 8 24.67 16.98 12.88
C GLU A 8 23.53 17.07 13.91
N TYR A 9 23.71 16.46 15.09
CA TYR A 9 22.71 16.53 16.15
C TYR A 9 22.57 17.93 16.76
N GLN A 10 23.68 18.67 16.93
CA GLN A 10 23.65 20.05 17.40
C GLN A 10 22.94 20.96 16.40
N GLU A 11 23.24 20.82 15.11
CA GLU A 11 22.59 21.58 14.06
C GLU A 11 21.09 21.28 13.98
N LEU A 12 20.71 19.99 14.04
CA LEU A 12 19.31 19.58 14.11
C LEU A 12 18.59 20.20 15.32
N SER A 13 19.24 20.15 16.49
CA SER A 13 18.71 20.73 17.73
C SER A 13 18.50 22.24 17.62
N ARG A 14 19.43 22.94 16.96
CA ARG A 14 19.33 24.39 16.72
C ARG A 14 18.16 24.72 15.78
N ARG A 15 18.01 23.99 14.66
CA ARG A 15 16.93 24.19 13.69
C ARG A 15 15.56 23.92 14.32
N ILE A 16 15.42 22.86 15.10
CA ILE A 16 14.18 22.54 15.82
C ILE A 16 13.92 23.56 16.94
N GLY A 17 14.97 23.99 17.64
CA GLY A 17 14.90 25.01 18.69
C GLY A 17 14.30 26.34 18.20
N SER A 18 14.67 26.79 16.99
CA SER A 18 14.08 28.01 16.40
C SER A 18 12.59 27.90 16.09
N TRP A 19 12.08 26.69 15.87
CA TRP A 19 10.64 26.46 15.69
C TRP A 19 9.92 26.32 17.03
N ALA A 20 10.54 25.61 17.99
CA ALA A 20 9.95 25.34 19.32
C ALA A 20 9.60 26.62 20.10
N THR A 21 10.25 27.76 19.82
CA THR A 21 9.90 29.06 20.40
C THR A 21 8.53 29.59 19.96
N VAL A 22 7.99 29.08 18.85
CA VAL A 22 6.71 29.52 18.25
C VAL A 22 5.59 28.51 18.52
N THR A 23 5.90 27.35 19.11
CA THR A 23 4.93 26.26 19.30
C THR A 23 4.25 26.32 20.66
N PRO A 24 2.94 26.03 20.74
CA PRO A 24 2.19 26.09 22.00
C PRO A 24 2.52 24.96 22.99
N HIS A 25 3.24 23.90 22.58
CA HIS A 25 3.57 22.76 23.44
C HIS A 25 5.10 22.59 23.55
N PRO A 26 5.66 22.48 24.76
CA PRO A 26 7.09 22.25 24.93
C PRO A 26 7.47 20.86 24.39
N PHE A 27 8.43 20.83 23.48
CA PHE A 27 9.02 19.60 22.94
C PHE A 27 10.49 19.51 23.31
N THR A 28 10.91 18.33 23.75
CA THR A 28 12.33 18.02 23.96
C THR A 28 12.77 16.99 22.94
N LEU A 29 13.77 17.34 22.11
CA LEU A 29 14.33 16.43 21.14
C LEU A 29 14.90 15.18 21.84
N PRO A 30 14.63 13.95 21.35
CA PRO A 30 15.25 12.75 21.89
C PRO A 30 16.78 12.85 21.85
N SER A 31 17.45 12.20 22.81
CA SER A 31 18.91 12.14 22.81
C SER A 31 19.45 11.60 21.46
N ARG A 32 20.67 12.00 21.08
CA ARG A 32 21.32 11.51 19.85
C ARG A 32 21.27 9.99 19.69
N ARG A 33 21.50 9.25 20.78
CA ARG A 33 21.44 7.77 20.78
C ARG A 33 20.03 7.25 20.54
N THR A 34 19.05 7.87 21.20
CA THR A 34 17.63 7.53 21.01
C THR A 34 17.18 7.80 19.59
N LEU A 35 17.54 8.97 19.04
CA LEU A 35 17.20 9.35 17.67
C LEU A 35 17.82 8.40 16.64
N SER A 36 19.11 8.07 16.77
CA SER A 36 19.77 7.07 15.90
C SER A 36 19.11 5.69 15.97
N ARG A 37 18.66 5.26 17.15
CA ARG A 37 17.95 3.98 17.34
C ARG A 37 16.58 3.97 16.65
N TYR A 38 15.85 5.09 16.68
CA TYR A 38 14.60 5.23 15.96
C TYR A 38 14.82 5.27 14.45
N LEU A 39 15.79 6.06 13.94
CA LEU A 39 16.12 6.04 12.52
C LEU A 39 16.52 4.64 12.05
N GLU A 40 17.29 3.90 12.84
CA GLU A 40 17.59 2.49 12.53
C GLU A 40 16.32 1.64 12.46
N GLY A 41 15.36 1.85 13.37
CA GLY A 41 14.05 1.18 13.34
C GLY A 41 13.29 1.44 12.03
N TYR A 42 13.31 2.68 11.53
CA TYR A 42 12.72 3.02 10.24
C TYR A 42 13.44 2.32 9.07
N PHE A 43 14.77 2.46 8.98
CA PHE A 43 15.53 1.94 7.85
C PHE A 43 15.52 0.42 7.78
N ARG A 44 15.53 -0.26 8.93
CA ARG A 44 15.47 -1.73 8.98
C ARG A 44 14.06 -2.29 8.88
N GLY A 45 13.04 -1.53 9.29
CA GLY A 45 11.67 -2.05 9.41
C GLY A 45 10.67 -1.54 8.38
N PHE A 46 10.80 -0.31 7.91
CA PHE A 46 9.77 0.34 7.09
C PHE A 46 10.27 0.85 5.73
N HIS A 47 11.53 1.28 5.63
CA HIS A 47 12.07 1.93 4.44
C HIS A 47 11.89 1.11 3.15
N ALA A 48 12.09 -0.21 3.21
CA ALA A 48 11.96 -1.08 2.04
C ALA A 48 10.52 -1.17 1.49
N HIS A 49 9.51 -0.80 2.29
CA HIS A 49 8.12 -0.67 1.84
C HIS A 49 7.83 0.67 1.15
N MET A 50 8.70 1.66 1.32
CA MET A 50 8.63 2.99 0.70
C MET A 50 10.03 3.42 0.22
N PRO A 51 10.58 2.77 -0.82
CA PRO A 51 11.96 2.97 -1.24
C PRO A 51 12.11 4.28 -2.03
N MET A 52 12.02 5.41 -1.33
CA MET A 52 12.10 6.77 -1.88
C MET A 52 13.32 7.55 -1.42
N LEU A 53 14.23 6.95 -0.66
CA LEU A 53 15.47 7.58 -0.18
C LEU A 53 16.67 6.76 -0.65
N HIS A 54 17.66 7.42 -1.24
CA HIS A 54 18.87 6.76 -1.74
C HIS A 54 19.87 6.56 -0.60
N THR A 55 19.89 5.37 0.00
CA THR A 55 20.63 5.15 1.26
C THR A 55 22.15 5.32 1.17
N ALA A 56 22.73 5.14 -0.02
CA ALA A 56 24.17 5.24 -0.23
C ALA A 56 24.69 6.68 -0.16
N THR A 57 23.92 7.67 -0.62
CA THR A 57 24.30 9.09 -0.61
C THR A 57 23.68 9.88 0.54
N LEU A 58 22.77 9.27 1.30
CA LEU A 58 21.97 9.97 2.29
C LEU A 58 22.78 10.43 3.53
N THR A 59 22.76 11.74 3.79
CA THR A 59 23.28 12.34 5.04
C THR A 59 22.16 12.83 5.96
N ALA A 60 22.42 12.93 7.27
CA ALA A 60 21.40 13.43 8.20
C ALA A 60 21.07 14.91 7.94
N THR A 61 22.05 15.69 7.51
CA THR A 61 21.89 17.11 7.16
C THR A 61 20.91 17.29 6.00
N GLU A 62 20.96 16.43 4.98
CA GLU A 62 20.08 16.49 3.79
C GLU A 62 18.64 16.09 4.06
N LEU A 63 18.39 15.26 5.09
CA LEU A 63 17.03 14.85 5.43
C LEU A 63 16.19 16.03 5.96
N GLY A 64 16.82 16.94 6.70
CA GLY A 64 16.12 18.03 7.38
C GLY A 64 15.28 17.58 8.58
N PRO A 65 14.87 18.52 9.45
CA PRO A 65 14.15 18.19 10.68
C PRO A 65 12.77 17.59 10.44
N GLU A 66 12.07 18.03 9.40
CA GLU A 66 10.73 17.57 9.02
C GLU A 66 10.73 16.06 8.77
N LEU A 67 11.61 15.60 7.87
CA LEU A 67 11.70 14.19 7.53
C LEU A 67 12.30 13.39 8.69
N ILE A 68 13.39 13.85 9.33
CA ILE A 68 14.02 13.11 10.45
C ILE A 68 13.01 12.77 11.55
N LEU A 69 12.17 13.73 11.95
CA LEU A 69 11.17 13.50 12.99
C LEU A 69 10.08 12.52 12.52
N SER A 70 9.64 12.61 11.25
CA SER A 70 8.70 11.64 10.67
C SER A 70 9.28 10.22 10.62
N LEU A 71 10.53 10.08 10.18
CA LEU A 71 11.24 8.79 10.16
C LEU A 71 11.39 8.25 11.59
N ALA A 72 11.75 9.10 12.55
CA ALA A 72 11.89 8.71 13.94
C ALA A 72 10.54 8.28 14.57
N ALA A 73 9.43 8.90 14.19
CA ALA A 73 8.09 8.53 14.67
C ALA A 73 7.74 7.09 14.28
N VAL A 74 7.91 6.74 12.99
CA VAL A 74 7.74 5.35 12.51
C VAL A 74 8.75 4.43 13.18
N GLY A 75 10.01 4.86 13.23
CA GLY A 75 11.10 4.12 13.85
C GLY A 75 10.83 3.73 15.29
N ALA A 76 10.25 4.62 16.09
CA ALA A 76 9.85 4.35 17.47
C ALA A 76 8.76 3.28 17.55
N LEU A 77 7.79 3.25 16.62
CA LEU A 77 6.81 2.16 16.55
C LEU A 77 7.46 0.80 16.24
N TYR A 78 8.43 0.78 15.32
CA TYR A 78 9.23 -0.41 15.02
C TYR A 78 10.18 -0.83 16.16
N ARG A 79 10.30 -0.01 17.21
CA ARG A 79 10.95 -0.35 18.48
C ARG A 79 9.95 -0.64 19.61
N PHE A 80 8.65 -0.76 19.28
CA PHE A 80 7.55 -0.96 20.23
C PHE A 80 7.39 0.16 21.28
N GLU A 81 7.90 1.35 20.98
CA GLU A 81 7.75 2.55 21.82
C GLU A 81 6.60 3.42 21.29
N HIS A 82 5.39 2.87 21.29
CA HIS A 82 4.20 3.49 20.69
C HIS A 82 3.94 4.92 21.16
N ALA A 83 4.00 5.15 22.49
CA ALA A 83 3.81 6.49 23.06
C ALA A 83 4.80 7.52 22.51
N LYS A 84 6.07 7.13 22.34
CA LYS A 84 7.10 8.00 21.76
C LYS A 84 6.93 8.20 20.27
N GLY A 85 6.50 7.18 19.54
CA GLY A 85 6.12 7.31 18.13
C GLY A 85 5.00 8.32 17.92
N VAL A 86 3.95 8.27 18.74
CA VAL A 86 2.83 9.22 18.69
C VAL A 86 3.26 10.64 19.07
N GLU A 87 4.11 10.79 20.10
CA GLU A 87 4.67 12.09 20.49
C GLU A 87 5.46 12.72 19.33
N LEU A 88 6.39 11.96 18.73
CA LEU A 88 7.18 12.42 17.59
C LEU A 88 6.32 12.72 16.36
N TYR A 89 5.30 11.90 16.08
CA TYR A 89 4.34 12.14 15.01
C TYR A 89 3.66 13.51 15.16
N ARG A 90 3.17 13.85 16.37
CA ARG A 90 2.50 15.12 16.62
C ARG A 90 3.42 16.31 16.35
N VAL A 91 4.66 16.21 16.80
CA VAL A 91 5.68 17.25 16.64
C VAL A 91 6.06 17.40 15.16
N ALA A 92 6.33 16.30 14.47
CA ALA A 92 6.66 16.29 13.04
C ALA A 92 5.52 16.91 12.20
N LYS A 93 4.27 16.53 12.49
CA LYS A 93 3.09 17.08 11.82
C LYS A 93 2.97 18.59 12.04
N ALA A 94 3.15 19.06 13.28
CA ALA A 94 3.07 20.48 13.59
C ALA A 94 4.18 21.28 12.88
N LEU A 95 5.40 20.72 12.81
CA LEU A 95 6.52 21.35 12.11
C LEU A 95 6.26 21.43 10.59
N ILE A 96 5.81 20.33 9.98
CA ILE A 96 5.50 20.26 8.55
C ILE A 96 4.38 21.24 8.18
N ASN A 97 3.29 21.27 8.96
CA ASN A 97 2.19 22.20 8.71
C ASN A 97 2.67 23.66 8.82
N TRP A 98 3.45 23.99 9.86
CA TRP A 98 4.02 25.33 10.00
C TRP A 98 4.89 25.70 8.79
N ARG A 99 5.69 24.78 8.26
CA ARG A 99 6.47 25.01 7.03
C ARG A 99 5.60 25.25 5.81
N LEU A 100 4.54 24.46 5.63
CA LEU A 100 3.58 24.64 4.54
C LEU A 100 2.88 26.00 4.64
N ASP A 101 2.49 26.42 5.85
CA ASP A 101 1.88 27.72 6.09
C ASP A 101 2.84 28.87 5.71
N GLN A 102 4.13 28.78 6.08
CA GLN A 102 5.12 29.79 5.66
C GLN A 102 5.24 29.91 4.13
N LEU A 103 5.30 28.77 3.43
CA LEU A 103 5.36 28.75 1.95
C LEU A 103 4.07 29.31 1.31
N HIS A 104 2.94 29.10 1.97
CA HIS A 104 1.66 29.64 1.53
C HIS A 104 1.57 31.16 1.75
N GLU A 105 2.03 31.66 2.90
CA GLU A 105 2.08 33.09 3.22
C GLU A 105 2.96 33.88 2.25
N GLU A 106 4.09 33.32 1.81
CA GLU A 106 4.91 33.92 0.73
C GLU A 106 4.11 34.08 -0.58
N THR A 107 3.21 33.15 -0.87
CA THR A 107 2.32 33.23 -2.03
C THR A 107 1.23 34.27 -1.84
N ILE A 108 0.55 34.25 -0.69
CA ILE A 108 -0.52 35.22 -0.37
C ILE A 108 0.03 36.65 -0.34
N SER A 109 1.19 36.85 0.28
CA SER A 109 1.85 38.16 0.34
C SER A 109 2.16 38.70 -1.06
N ARG A 110 2.52 37.83 -2.02
CA ARG A 110 2.69 38.25 -3.42
C ARG A 110 1.36 38.69 -4.04
N LEU A 111 0.31 37.90 -3.86
CA LEU A 111 -1.02 38.18 -4.43
C LEU A 111 -1.67 39.46 -3.87
N THR A 112 -1.52 39.70 -2.56
CA THR A 112 -2.06 40.89 -1.90
C THR A 112 -1.33 42.17 -2.31
N ASN A 113 -0.04 42.09 -2.61
CA ASN A 113 0.74 43.20 -3.16
C ASN A 113 0.47 43.46 -4.65
N THR A 114 -0.15 42.51 -5.36
CA THR A 114 -0.58 42.64 -6.76
C THR A 114 -2.11 42.73 -6.86
N SER A 115 -2.72 43.74 -6.26
CA SER A 115 -4.16 43.95 -6.46
C SER A 115 -4.41 44.48 -7.88
N PRO A 116 -5.12 43.76 -8.77
CA PRO A 116 -5.60 44.33 -10.02
C PRO A 116 -6.66 45.36 -9.64
N GLY A 117 -6.45 46.63 -9.99
CA GLY A 117 -7.47 47.66 -9.84
C GLY A 117 -8.68 47.29 -10.69
N TYR A 118 -9.69 46.68 -10.05
CA TYR A 118 -11.08 46.47 -10.49
C TYR A 118 -11.32 46.20 -11.98
N ALA A 119 -11.75 44.97 -12.28
CA ALA A 119 -12.72 44.65 -13.32
C ALA A 119 -12.63 45.48 -14.63
N GLY A 120 -11.66 45.14 -15.46
CA GLY A 120 -11.61 45.55 -16.86
C GLY A 120 -10.40 44.87 -17.49
N PHE A 121 -10.62 44.08 -18.54
CA PHE A 121 -9.60 43.37 -19.30
C PHE A 121 -8.58 44.34 -19.94
N ALA A 122 -7.70 44.94 -19.14
CA ALA A 122 -6.67 45.87 -19.57
C ALA A 122 -5.30 45.19 -19.49
N LEU A 123 -4.73 45.00 -20.69
CA LEU A 123 -3.32 44.74 -21.04
C LEU A 123 -2.51 44.04 -19.95
N VAL A 124 -2.44 42.70 -20.11
CA VAL A 124 -1.45 41.81 -19.49
C VAL A 124 -0.10 42.54 -19.44
N PRO A 125 0.42 42.90 -18.24
CA PRO A 125 1.82 43.26 -18.11
C PRO A 125 2.63 42.06 -18.62
N GLY A 126 3.41 42.28 -19.67
CA GLY A 126 4.00 41.23 -20.49
C GLY A 126 4.70 40.11 -19.70
N ASP A 127 4.59 38.90 -20.24
CA ASP A 127 5.43 37.71 -20.03
C ASP A 127 6.42 37.81 -18.87
N SER A 128 6.06 37.28 -17.70
CA SER A 128 6.99 36.68 -16.71
C SER A 128 6.41 36.42 -15.30
N GLN A 129 5.14 36.73 -15.02
CA GLN A 129 4.55 36.41 -13.70
C GLN A 129 3.86 35.02 -13.62
N HIS A 130 3.32 34.50 -14.72
CA HIS A 130 2.68 33.17 -14.74
C HIS A 130 3.66 32.00 -14.82
N ASP A 131 4.90 32.23 -15.25
CA ASP A 131 5.95 31.20 -15.40
C ASP A 131 6.87 31.03 -14.17
N ARG A 132 6.57 31.71 -13.05
CA ARG A 132 7.37 31.52 -11.84
C ARG A 132 6.96 30.23 -11.14
N PRO A 133 7.91 29.32 -10.84
CA PRO A 133 7.61 28.07 -10.15
C PRO A 133 6.96 28.36 -8.79
N SER A 134 6.03 27.49 -8.35
CA SER A 134 5.46 27.53 -7.00
C SER A 134 6.57 27.66 -5.95
N PRO A 135 6.39 28.37 -4.82
CA PRO A 135 7.44 28.49 -3.81
C PRO A 135 7.96 27.13 -3.32
N ILE A 136 7.10 26.13 -3.30
CA ILE A 136 7.46 24.76 -2.94
C ILE A 136 8.47 24.18 -3.95
N LEU A 137 8.26 24.43 -5.25
CA LEU A 137 9.19 24.06 -6.32
C LEU A 137 10.48 24.88 -6.28
N SER A 138 10.43 26.15 -5.89
CA SER A 138 11.63 26.98 -5.75
C SER A 138 12.54 26.52 -4.61
N HIS A 139 12.01 25.76 -3.65
CA HIS A 139 12.79 25.11 -2.60
C HIS A 139 13.40 23.77 -3.03
N GLY A 140 13.14 23.31 -4.27
CA GLY A 140 13.77 22.15 -4.90
C GLY A 140 13.80 20.92 -3.98
N HIS A 141 15.01 20.50 -3.61
CA HIS A 141 15.26 19.34 -2.75
C HIS A 141 14.64 19.45 -1.35
N GLN A 142 14.54 20.65 -0.77
CA GLN A 142 13.90 20.81 0.55
C GLN A 142 12.38 20.55 0.46
N GLY A 143 11.77 20.92 -0.66
CA GLY A 143 10.36 20.63 -0.92
C GLY A 143 10.09 19.12 -1.03
N ILE A 144 10.98 18.35 -1.67
CA ILE A 144 10.80 16.89 -1.73
C ILE A 144 10.94 16.25 -0.34
N ARG A 145 11.85 16.74 0.51
CA ARG A 145 11.96 16.26 1.91
C ARG A 145 10.69 16.52 2.72
N LEU A 146 10.05 17.68 2.52
CA LEU A 146 8.77 18.01 3.14
C LEU A 146 7.67 17.04 2.71
N LEU A 147 7.57 16.76 1.41
CA LEU A 147 6.62 15.78 0.87
C LEU A 147 6.89 14.37 1.41
N GLN A 148 8.15 13.92 1.42
CA GLN A 148 8.55 12.63 1.99
C GLN A 148 8.18 12.56 3.48
N GLY A 149 8.42 13.63 4.24
CA GLY A 149 8.07 13.72 5.65
C GLY A 149 6.56 13.57 5.86
N LEU A 150 5.76 14.27 5.06
CA LEU A 150 4.30 14.21 5.10
C LEU A 150 3.77 12.83 4.68
N LEU A 151 4.37 12.21 3.65
CA LEU A 151 4.04 10.86 3.20
C LEU A 151 4.27 9.81 4.30
N VAL A 152 5.39 9.90 5.02
CA VAL A 152 5.69 9.00 6.14
C VAL A 152 4.65 9.17 7.27
N LEU A 153 4.26 10.41 7.60
CA LEU A 153 3.19 10.66 8.58
C LEU A 153 1.80 10.21 8.09
N MET A 154 1.51 10.36 6.81
CA MET A 154 0.28 9.83 6.22
C MET A 154 0.24 8.30 6.30
N ALA A 155 1.37 7.64 6.05
CA ALA A 155 1.47 6.19 6.12
C ALA A 155 1.23 5.66 7.54
N ILE A 156 1.95 6.18 8.53
CA ILE A 156 1.85 5.73 9.92
C ILE A 156 0.44 5.90 10.49
N THR A 157 -0.21 7.02 10.17
CA THR A 157 -1.56 7.33 10.67
C THR A 157 -2.66 6.57 9.93
N SER A 158 -2.44 6.20 8.67
CA SER A 158 -3.37 5.36 7.93
C SER A 158 -3.54 4.00 8.61
N TRP A 159 -2.49 3.44 9.18
CA TRP A 159 -2.51 2.05 9.69
C TRP A 159 -2.53 1.96 11.22
N GLY A 160 -2.29 3.08 11.92
CA GLY A 160 -2.34 3.21 13.37
C GLY A 160 -3.75 3.36 13.94
N GLU A 161 -3.85 4.09 15.05
CA GLU A 161 -5.06 4.19 15.86
C GLU A 161 -6.22 4.92 15.18
N LYS A 162 -7.46 4.57 15.57
CA LYS A 162 -8.69 5.16 15.03
C LYS A 162 -8.65 6.70 14.99
N ALA A 163 -8.16 7.32 16.07
CA ALA A 163 -8.08 8.78 16.17
C ALA A 163 -7.18 9.42 15.10
N LEU A 164 -6.17 8.68 14.63
CA LEU A 164 -5.18 9.14 13.66
C LEU A 164 -5.63 8.94 12.20
N VAL A 165 -6.59 8.05 11.94
CA VAL A 165 -7.04 7.79 10.56
C VAL A 165 -7.62 9.04 9.89
N ARG A 166 -8.32 9.90 10.65
CA ARG A 166 -8.81 11.20 10.15
C ARG A 166 -7.65 12.10 9.70
N ASP A 167 -6.58 12.11 10.47
CA ASP A 167 -5.38 12.89 10.14
C ASP A 167 -4.73 12.38 8.86
N ALA A 168 -4.72 11.06 8.64
CA ALA A 168 -4.23 10.47 7.40
C ALA A 168 -4.98 10.96 6.17
N LEU A 169 -6.32 11.03 6.23
CA LEU A 169 -7.15 11.53 5.15
C LEU A 169 -6.98 13.05 4.92
N SER A 170 -6.77 13.81 5.99
CA SER A 170 -6.45 15.25 5.86
C SER A 170 -5.07 15.48 5.25
N MET A 171 -4.08 14.67 5.59
CA MET A 171 -2.75 14.76 4.97
C MET A 171 -2.78 14.30 3.52
N ALA A 172 -3.66 13.34 3.17
CA ALA A 172 -3.82 12.87 1.80
C ALA A 172 -4.09 14.01 0.82
N SER A 173 -4.92 15.00 1.20
CA SER A 173 -5.18 16.15 0.32
C SER A 173 -3.96 17.02 0.11
N GLN A 174 -3.20 17.29 1.16
CA GLN A 174 -1.97 18.06 1.09
C GLN A 174 -0.90 17.35 0.25
N VAL A 175 -0.72 16.03 0.47
CA VAL A 175 0.17 15.20 -0.34
C VAL A 175 -0.24 15.24 -1.81
N ALA A 176 -1.54 15.14 -2.12
CA ALA A 176 -2.01 15.14 -3.50
C ALA A 176 -1.71 16.47 -4.22
N THR A 177 -1.83 17.59 -3.51
CA THR A 177 -1.42 18.91 -4.04
C THR A 177 0.07 18.94 -4.34
N LEU A 178 0.91 18.56 -3.36
CA LEU A 178 2.36 18.55 -3.53
C LEU A 178 2.82 17.60 -4.66
N VAL A 179 2.24 16.40 -4.74
CA VAL A 179 2.53 15.42 -5.79
C VAL A 179 2.26 15.98 -7.19
N ARG A 180 1.17 16.76 -7.35
CA ARG A 180 0.88 17.47 -8.61
C ARG A 180 1.87 18.58 -8.88
N GLU A 181 2.21 19.39 -7.86
CA GLU A 181 3.21 20.44 -8.00
C GLU A 181 4.57 19.89 -8.41
N PHE A 182 5.02 18.79 -7.80
CA PHE A 182 6.24 18.08 -8.20
C PHE A 182 6.14 17.37 -9.55
N GLY A 183 5.02 17.47 -10.27
CA GLY A 183 4.93 17.10 -11.68
C GLY A 183 4.69 15.62 -11.95
N ILE A 184 3.85 14.94 -11.16
CA ILE A 184 3.44 13.56 -11.48
C ILE A 184 2.81 13.44 -12.89
N SER A 185 2.19 14.53 -13.36
CA SER A 185 1.54 14.65 -14.67
C SER A 185 2.46 15.14 -15.78
N ASN A 186 3.73 15.38 -15.48
CA ASN A 186 4.72 15.83 -16.46
C ASN A 186 5.35 14.59 -17.08
N ALA A 187 5.26 14.47 -18.41
CA ALA A 187 5.90 13.39 -19.13
C ALA A 187 7.42 13.48 -18.97
N GLU A 188 8.07 12.34 -18.76
CA GLU A 188 9.53 12.24 -18.67
C GLU A 188 10.10 11.73 -20.00
N ASP A 189 11.15 12.38 -20.50
CA ASP A 189 11.82 11.94 -21.72
C ASP A 189 12.48 10.57 -21.52
N SER A 190 12.10 9.59 -22.34
CA SER A 190 12.67 8.23 -22.31
C SER A 190 14.00 8.10 -23.07
N SER A 191 14.46 9.16 -23.73
CA SER A 191 15.58 9.14 -24.69
C SER A 191 16.92 9.64 -24.12
N THR A 192 16.92 10.40 -23.02
CA THR A 192 18.12 11.00 -22.43
C THR A 192 18.78 10.04 -21.42
N ARG A 193 19.82 9.34 -21.88
CA ARG A 193 20.69 8.49 -21.03
C ARG A 193 21.93 9.21 -20.49
N GLU A 194 22.24 10.38 -21.05
CA GLU A 194 23.39 11.17 -20.62
C GLU A 194 23.00 12.01 -19.40
N THR A 195 23.25 11.49 -18.20
CA THR A 195 23.00 12.19 -16.93
C THR A 195 24.08 11.78 -15.93
N SER A 196 24.51 12.72 -15.07
CA SER A 196 25.43 12.38 -13.97
C SER A 196 24.73 11.44 -12.99
N TRP A 197 25.49 10.67 -12.20
CA TRP A 197 24.88 9.79 -11.20
C TRP A 197 24.09 10.59 -10.16
N GLU A 198 24.61 11.75 -9.78
CA GLU A 198 24.02 12.66 -8.82
C GLU A 198 22.68 13.22 -9.31
N ASP A 199 22.62 13.69 -10.56
CA ASP A 199 21.39 14.20 -11.16
C ASP A 199 20.36 13.08 -11.37
N TRP A 200 20.83 11.87 -11.74
CA TRP A 200 19.98 10.69 -11.86
C TRP A 200 19.36 10.32 -10.51
N ILE A 201 20.14 10.33 -9.42
CA ILE A 201 19.63 10.07 -8.06
C ILE A 201 18.52 11.05 -7.72
N ILE A 202 18.71 12.35 -7.98
CA ILE A 202 17.69 13.37 -7.67
C ILE A 202 16.39 13.11 -8.46
N SER A 203 16.51 12.79 -9.75
CA SER A 203 15.38 12.49 -10.62
C SER A 203 14.63 11.21 -10.18
N GLU A 204 15.37 10.14 -9.90
CA GLU A 204 14.82 8.86 -9.45
C GLU A 204 14.24 8.96 -8.02
N GLU A 205 14.84 9.76 -7.12
CA GLU A 205 14.30 10.02 -5.78
C GLU A 205 12.93 10.70 -5.86
N ARG A 206 12.82 11.73 -6.70
CA ARG A 206 11.55 12.40 -7.01
C ARG A 206 10.55 11.40 -7.56
N ARG A 207 10.91 10.66 -8.61
CA ARG A 207 10.04 9.65 -9.25
C ARG A 207 9.51 8.64 -8.24
N ARG A 208 10.39 8.04 -7.43
CA ARG A 208 10.04 7.07 -6.38
C ARG A 208 9.14 7.70 -5.31
N THR A 209 9.40 8.94 -4.90
CA THR A 209 8.55 9.67 -3.94
C THR A 209 7.12 9.81 -4.48
N LEU A 210 6.97 10.19 -5.75
CA LEU A 210 5.66 10.33 -6.40
C LEU A 210 4.94 8.99 -6.56
N PHE A 211 5.64 7.91 -6.90
CA PHE A 211 5.05 6.56 -6.92
C PHE A 211 4.68 6.05 -5.54
N VAL A 212 5.48 6.32 -4.49
CA VAL A 212 5.11 5.99 -3.10
C VAL A 212 3.80 6.68 -2.74
N ALA A 213 3.62 7.95 -3.11
CA ALA A 213 2.35 8.66 -2.89
C ALA A 213 1.18 7.99 -3.63
N TYR A 214 1.35 7.70 -4.93
CA TYR A 214 0.35 7.03 -5.76
C TYR A 214 -0.10 5.68 -5.16
N VAL A 215 0.87 4.84 -4.79
CA VAL A 215 0.64 3.56 -4.10
C VAL A 215 -0.09 3.77 -2.78
N GLN A 216 0.33 4.74 -1.97
CA GLN A 216 -0.29 4.98 -0.66
C GLN A 216 -1.76 5.44 -0.80
N PHE A 217 -2.10 6.25 -1.81
CA PHE A 217 -3.50 6.55 -2.14
C PHE A 217 -4.27 5.30 -2.57
N GLY A 218 -3.64 4.44 -3.37
CA GLY A 218 -4.18 3.13 -3.73
C GLY A 218 -4.49 2.27 -2.52
N LEU A 219 -3.58 2.19 -1.55
CA LEU A 219 -3.75 1.43 -0.31
C LEU A 219 -4.87 2.01 0.58
N GLN A 220 -4.96 3.33 0.73
CA GLN A 220 -6.07 3.97 1.45
C GLN A 220 -7.42 3.69 0.77
N CYS A 221 -7.46 3.74 -0.56
CA CYS A 221 -8.63 3.34 -1.35
C CYS A 221 -8.99 1.87 -1.09
N THR A 222 -8.01 0.98 -1.16
CA THR A 222 -8.16 -0.45 -0.86
C THR A 222 -8.66 -0.69 0.55
N ALA A 223 -8.27 0.08 1.57
CA ALA A 223 -8.66 -0.17 2.96
C ALA A 223 -9.98 0.52 3.33
N PHE A 224 -10.15 1.80 2.97
CA PHE A 224 -11.23 2.65 3.47
C PHE A 224 -12.34 2.88 2.45
N ASN A 225 -12.19 2.36 1.23
CA ASN A 225 -13.14 2.57 0.14
C ASN A 225 -13.36 4.07 -0.16
N VAL A 226 -12.30 4.87 0.00
CA VAL A 226 -12.24 6.27 -0.40
C VAL A 226 -11.67 6.37 -1.81
N PRO A 227 -12.13 7.30 -2.67
CA PRO A 227 -11.50 7.52 -3.97
C PRO A 227 -10.00 7.86 -3.81
N PRO A 228 -9.10 7.32 -4.65
CA PRO A 228 -7.70 7.72 -4.61
C PRO A 228 -7.58 9.18 -5.05
N MET A 229 -6.60 9.90 -4.48
CA MET A 229 -6.43 11.34 -4.74
C MET A 229 -5.66 11.66 -6.02
N ILE A 230 -5.10 10.64 -6.67
CA ILE A 230 -4.39 10.72 -7.96
C ILE A 230 -4.95 9.61 -8.86
N LEU A 231 -5.36 9.97 -10.07
CA LEU A 231 -5.88 9.05 -11.08
C LEU A 231 -4.74 8.41 -11.89
N ASN A 232 -4.97 7.23 -12.48
CA ASN A 232 -3.99 6.62 -13.41
C ASN A 232 -3.61 7.56 -14.58
N GLN A 233 -4.57 8.36 -15.05
CA GLN A 233 -4.38 9.32 -16.15
C GLN A 233 -3.48 10.51 -15.77
N GLU A 234 -3.32 10.79 -14.48
CA GLU A 234 -2.42 11.83 -13.97
C GLU A 234 -0.97 11.32 -13.87
N VAL A 235 -0.73 10.01 -13.86
CA VAL A 235 0.63 9.47 -13.70
C VAL A 235 1.32 9.37 -15.06
N ARG A 236 2.13 10.37 -15.41
CA ARG A 236 2.88 10.43 -16.69
C ARG A 236 4.38 10.17 -16.54
N LEU A 237 4.79 9.58 -15.41
CA LEU A 237 6.18 9.25 -15.11
C LEU A 237 6.60 7.93 -15.78
N ASN A 238 7.91 7.75 -15.96
CA ASN A 238 8.47 6.43 -16.23
C ASN A 238 8.38 5.54 -14.97
N LEU A 239 8.27 4.22 -15.15
CA LEU A 239 8.28 3.26 -14.05
C LEU A 239 9.63 3.35 -13.29
N PRO A 240 9.63 3.15 -11.96
CA PRO A 240 10.86 3.19 -11.17
C PRO A 240 11.91 2.20 -11.66
N ALA A 241 13.18 2.59 -11.57
CA ALA A 241 14.31 1.75 -11.94
C ALA A 241 14.42 0.51 -11.03
N SER A 242 15.33 -0.41 -11.39
CA SER A 242 15.61 -1.59 -10.55
C SER A 242 16.17 -1.19 -9.17
N ALA A 243 15.94 -2.02 -8.16
CA ALA A 243 16.56 -1.89 -6.85
C ALA A 243 18.09 -1.97 -6.96
N ALA A 244 18.63 -2.82 -7.83
CA ALA A 244 20.08 -2.91 -8.05
C ALA A 244 20.68 -1.56 -8.51
N GLU A 245 20.02 -0.87 -9.43
CA GLU A 245 20.45 0.45 -9.89
C GLU A 245 20.27 1.54 -8.82
N TRP A 246 19.17 1.48 -8.06
CA TRP A 246 18.86 2.42 -6.98
C TRP A 246 19.66 2.20 -5.70
N GLU A 247 20.21 1.01 -5.47
CA GLU A 247 20.98 0.69 -4.26
C GLU A 247 22.49 0.69 -4.52
N ALA A 248 22.91 1.03 -5.75
CA ALA A 248 24.30 1.15 -6.13
C ALA A 248 25.05 2.07 -5.15
N GLN A 249 26.22 1.62 -4.68
CA GLN A 249 26.99 2.34 -3.67
C GLN A 249 27.93 3.38 -4.27
N THR A 250 28.19 3.29 -5.58
CA THR A 250 29.12 4.17 -6.29
C THR A 250 28.61 4.51 -7.69
N SER A 251 29.05 5.64 -8.23
CA SER A 251 28.75 6.05 -9.61
C SER A 251 29.25 5.03 -10.64
N VAL A 252 30.35 4.34 -10.37
CA VAL A 252 30.92 3.31 -11.25
C VAL A 252 30.00 2.09 -11.33
N GLU A 253 29.55 1.60 -10.17
CA GLU A 253 28.59 0.50 -10.08
C GLU A 253 27.28 0.85 -10.78
N TRP A 254 26.72 2.03 -10.47
CA TRP A 254 25.51 2.53 -11.12
C TRP A 254 25.68 2.62 -12.63
N SER A 255 26.75 3.24 -13.12
CA SER A 255 27.00 3.41 -14.55
C SER A 255 27.11 2.07 -15.27
N SER A 256 27.71 1.05 -14.64
CA SER A 256 27.79 -0.29 -15.22
C SER A 256 26.42 -0.96 -15.37
N ILE A 257 25.47 -0.66 -14.49
CA ILE A 257 24.11 -1.19 -14.58
C ILE A 257 23.30 -0.37 -15.59
N HIS A 258 23.33 0.96 -15.43
CA HIS A 258 22.57 1.92 -16.22
C HIS A 258 22.90 1.83 -17.71
N ASN A 259 24.19 1.79 -18.07
CA ASN A 259 24.61 1.77 -19.47
C ASN A 259 24.41 0.40 -20.14
N ASN A 260 24.38 -0.68 -19.36
CA ASN A 260 24.11 -2.03 -19.87
C ASN A 260 22.61 -2.36 -19.90
N ALA A 261 21.73 -1.45 -19.44
CA ALA A 261 20.29 -1.64 -19.51
C ALA A 261 19.86 -1.72 -20.99
N PRO A 262 19.32 -2.87 -21.43
CA PRO A 262 19.05 -3.09 -22.85
C PRO A 262 17.92 -2.22 -23.39
N TRP A 263 17.09 -1.64 -22.51
CA TRP A 263 15.85 -0.97 -22.87
C TRP A 263 15.73 0.41 -22.22
N PRO A 264 15.06 1.37 -22.87
CA PRO A 264 14.81 2.69 -22.29
C PRO A 264 13.85 2.62 -21.09
N PRO A 265 13.82 3.65 -20.23
CA PRO A 265 12.80 3.82 -19.21
C PRO A 265 11.39 3.74 -19.81
N ARG A 266 10.48 3.06 -19.10
CA ARG A 266 9.14 2.77 -19.62
C ARG A 266 8.06 3.66 -19.01
N PRO A 267 7.22 4.34 -19.81
CA PRO A 267 6.11 5.11 -19.29
C PRO A 267 5.07 4.24 -18.56
N PHE A 268 4.57 4.71 -17.42
CA PHE A 268 3.54 3.99 -16.64
C PHE A 268 2.25 3.79 -17.45
N GLN A 269 1.78 4.82 -18.16
CA GLN A 269 0.48 4.80 -18.86
C GLN A 269 0.48 3.76 -19.99
N GLU A 270 1.50 3.82 -20.85
CA GLU A 270 1.66 2.87 -21.96
C GLU A 270 1.77 1.44 -21.45
N THR A 271 2.56 1.22 -20.40
CA THR A 271 2.72 -0.12 -19.82
C THR A 271 1.41 -0.63 -19.21
N LEU A 272 0.64 0.23 -18.54
CA LEU A 272 -0.68 -0.14 -17.99
C LEU A 272 -1.69 -0.43 -19.12
N GLU A 273 -1.67 0.33 -20.21
CA GLU A 273 -2.52 0.08 -21.38
C GLU A 273 -2.18 -1.24 -22.08
N GLN A 274 -0.89 -1.57 -22.19
CA GLN A 274 -0.44 -2.88 -22.67
C GLN A 274 -0.96 -4.02 -21.78
N LEU A 275 -0.86 -3.89 -20.45
CA LEU A 275 -1.45 -4.87 -19.54
C LEU A 275 -2.97 -4.97 -19.74
N LEU A 276 -3.68 -3.86 -19.86
CA LEU A 276 -5.13 -3.84 -20.06
C LEU A 276 -5.58 -4.42 -21.41
N SER A 277 -4.69 -4.51 -22.40
CA SER A 277 -4.93 -5.25 -23.65
C SER A 277 -4.62 -6.75 -23.53
N GLY A 278 -4.09 -7.19 -22.40
CA GLY A 278 -3.65 -8.57 -22.15
C GLY A 278 -2.29 -8.89 -22.79
N ALA A 279 -1.55 -7.88 -23.23
CA ALA A 279 -0.24 -8.06 -23.84
C ALA A 279 0.85 -8.27 -22.78
N PRO A 280 1.82 -9.18 -23.02
CA PRO A 280 2.94 -9.39 -22.12
C PRO A 280 3.87 -8.18 -22.14
N VAL A 281 4.09 -7.58 -20.97
CA VAL A 281 4.98 -6.41 -20.83
C VAL A 281 6.44 -6.79 -20.54
N HIS A 282 6.74 -8.06 -20.25
CA HIS A 282 8.09 -8.48 -19.85
C HIS A 282 9.01 -8.90 -21.01
N HIS A 283 8.46 -9.05 -22.22
CA HIS A 283 9.23 -9.50 -23.38
C HIS A 283 10.27 -8.47 -23.86
N GLU A 284 9.94 -7.18 -23.76
CA GLU A 284 10.85 -6.08 -24.11
C GLU A 284 11.82 -5.75 -22.96
N GLY A 285 12.04 -6.67 -22.00
CA GLY A 285 12.78 -6.45 -20.77
C GLY A 285 11.95 -6.59 -19.49
N SER A 286 12.59 -6.99 -18.39
CA SER A 286 11.93 -7.09 -17.09
C SER A 286 11.61 -5.71 -16.50
N ILE A 287 10.51 -5.63 -15.77
CA ILE A 287 10.11 -4.44 -15.00
C ILE A 287 10.67 -4.60 -13.58
N SER A 288 10.98 -3.51 -12.89
CA SER A 288 11.36 -3.58 -11.47
C SER A 288 10.20 -4.08 -10.59
N ALA A 289 10.50 -4.62 -9.41
CA ALA A 289 9.47 -5.00 -8.44
C ALA A 289 8.62 -3.78 -8.02
N PHE A 290 9.22 -2.58 -7.94
CA PHE A 290 8.46 -1.37 -7.64
C PHE A 290 7.56 -0.95 -8.81
N GLY A 291 8.03 -1.06 -10.06
CA GLY A 291 7.20 -0.84 -11.24
C GLY A 291 6.01 -1.80 -11.30
N ASN A 292 6.23 -3.10 -11.10
CA ASN A 292 5.15 -4.07 -11.03
C ASN A 292 4.17 -3.78 -9.88
N TYR A 293 4.70 -3.36 -8.73
CA TYR A 293 3.89 -2.96 -7.58
C TYR A 293 3.01 -1.74 -7.88
N ALA A 294 3.52 -0.73 -8.60
CA ALA A 294 2.71 0.40 -9.06
C ALA A 294 1.64 -0.03 -10.10
N LEU A 295 1.98 -0.93 -11.03
CA LEU A 295 1.05 -1.39 -12.06
C LEU A 295 -0.13 -2.19 -11.48
N ILE A 296 0.07 -3.03 -10.46
CA ILE A 296 -1.05 -3.74 -9.83
C ILE A 296 -2.01 -2.79 -9.11
N HIS A 297 -1.52 -1.67 -8.56
CA HIS A 297 -2.36 -0.58 -8.08
C HIS A 297 -3.16 0.07 -9.23
N GLY A 298 -2.53 0.27 -10.39
CA GLY A 298 -3.22 0.74 -11.60
C GLY A 298 -4.39 -0.15 -12.01
N LEU A 299 -4.17 -1.47 -12.03
CA LEU A 299 -5.21 -2.46 -12.34
C LEU A 299 -6.31 -2.50 -11.27
N PHE A 300 -5.94 -2.42 -9.98
CA PHE A 300 -6.89 -2.32 -8.87
C PHE A 300 -7.84 -1.13 -9.07
N LEU A 301 -7.30 0.04 -9.41
CA LEU A 301 -8.09 1.26 -9.57
C LEU A 301 -9.09 1.15 -10.74
N GLN A 302 -8.76 0.43 -11.82
CA GLN A 302 -9.72 0.16 -12.89
C GLN A 302 -10.95 -0.61 -12.39
N ILE A 303 -10.75 -1.63 -11.56
CA ILE A 303 -11.84 -2.39 -10.95
C ILE A 303 -12.63 -1.53 -9.96
N PHE A 304 -11.93 -0.74 -9.14
CA PHE A 304 -12.56 0.17 -8.19
C PHE A 304 -13.53 1.13 -8.89
N TYR A 305 -13.09 1.81 -9.96
CA TYR A 305 -13.95 2.73 -10.70
C TYR A 305 -15.10 2.02 -11.41
N ALA A 306 -14.83 0.88 -12.06
CA ALA A 306 -15.87 0.11 -12.74
C ALA A 306 -16.99 -0.30 -11.77
N ARG A 307 -16.66 -0.70 -10.54
CA ARG A 307 -17.66 -1.03 -9.52
C ARG A 307 -18.45 0.19 -9.04
N ASN A 308 -17.77 1.32 -8.78
CA ASN A 308 -18.44 2.53 -8.31
C ASN A 308 -19.33 3.17 -9.41
N ALA A 309 -19.07 2.86 -10.68
CA ALA A 309 -19.92 3.29 -11.80
C ALA A 309 -21.25 2.50 -11.91
N LEU A 310 -21.38 1.33 -11.27
CA LEU A 310 -22.61 0.51 -11.32
C LEU A 310 -23.77 1.10 -10.49
N GLY A 311 -23.54 2.18 -9.73
CA GLY A 311 -24.56 2.86 -8.94
C GLY A 311 -24.97 2.11 -7.65
N PRO A 312 -25.89 2.68 -6.85
CA PRO A 312 -26.27 2.14 -5.54
C PRO A 312 -27.30 0.99 -5.59
N SER A 313 -27.75 0.56 -6.78
CA SER A 313 -28.81 -0.45 -6.90
C SER A 313 -28.36 -1.81 -6.39
N VAL A 314 -29.14 -2.37 -5.47
CA VAL A 314 -28.94 -3.66 -4.78
C VAL A 314 -29.47 -4.84 -5.60
N ASP A 315 -30.10 -4.60 -6.74
CA ASP A 315 -30.59 -5.68 -7.59
C ASP A 315 -29.43 -6.60 -8.00
N SER A 316 -29.73 -7.89 -8.12
CA SER A 316 -28.84 -9.04 -8.36
C SER A 316 -27.93 -8.95 -9.61
N ARG A 317 -27.88 -7.80 -10.26
CA ARG A 317 -27.05 -7.41 -11.40
C ARG A 317 -25.85 -6.53 -11.04
N GLY A 318 -25.56 -6.28 -9.76
CA GLY A 318 -24.33 -5.59 -9.29
C GLY A 318 -22.99 -6.28 -9.60
N SER A 319 -22.98 -7.24 -10.53
CA SER A 319 -21.78 -7.87 -11.08
C SER A 319 -21.23 -7.03 -12.22
N LEU A 320 -19.90 -7.03 -12.34
CA LEU A 320 -19.23 -6.50 -13.53
C LEU A 320 -19.62 -7.34 -14.76
N SER A 321 -19.55 -6.75 -15.95
CA SER A 321 -19.83 -7.48 -17.19
C SER A 321 -18.79 -8.59 -17.40
N GLU A 322 -19.22 -9.68 -18.04
CA GLU A 322 -18.32 -10.82 -18.31
C GLU A 322 -17.14 -10.41 -19.21
N GLU A 323 -17.38 -9.51 -20.15
CA GLU A 323 -16.33 -8.93 -21.01
C GLU A 323 -15.28 -8.17 -20.18
N PHE A 324 -15.72 -7.34 -19.22
CA PHE A 324 -14.81 -6.62 -18.33
C PHE A 324 -14.02 -7.60 -17.44
N ILE A 325 -14.68 -8.62 -16.90
CA ILE A 325 -14.03 -9.66 -16.11
C ILE A 325 -12.95 -10.36 -16.92
N LYS A 326 -13.26 -10.82 -18.13
CA LYS A 326 -12.30 -11.47 -19.05
C LYS A 326 -11.11 -10.56 -19.39
N LYS A 327 -11.38 -9.27 -19.68
CA LYS A 327 -10.34 -8.26 -19.93
C LYS A 327 -9.40 -8.11 -18.74
N MET A 328 -9.95 -7.92 -17.55
CA MET A 328 -9.14 -7.76 -16.34
C MET A 328 -8.38 -9.04 -15.98
N GLU A 329 -8.95 -10.23 -16.19
CA GLU A 329 -8.22 -11.50 -16.00
C GLU A 329 -7.07 -11.70 -16.99
N ALA A 330 -7.20 -11.22 -18.23
CA ALA A 330 -6.08 -11.21 -19.17
C ALA A 330 -4.98 -10.26 -18.68
N ALA A 331 -5.36 -9.07 -18.22
CA ALA A 331 -4.41 -8.10 -17.66
C ALA A 331 -3.68 -8.61 -16.41
N LEU A 332 -4.39 -9.28 -15.51
CA LEU A 332 -3.80 -9.86 -14.30
C LEU A 332 -2.84 -11.01 -14.62
N ARG A 333 -3.13 -11.80 -15.66
CA ARG A 333 -2.21 -12.84 -16.15
C ARG A 333 -0.94 -12.24 -16.76
N ALA A 334 -1.08 -11.26 -17.64
CA ALA A 334 0.06 -10.55 -18.21
C ALA A 334 0.92 -9.87 -17.13
N TRP A 335 0.27 -9.32 -16.08
CA TRP A 335 0.96 -8.77 -14.92
C TRP A 335 1.68 -9.85 -14.12
N GLN A 336 1.03 -11.01 -13.88
CA GLN A 336 1.65 -12.12 -13.15
C GLN A 336 2.87 -12.67 -13.90
N GLU A 337 2.80 -12.84 -15.22
CA GLU A 337 3.95 -13.25 -16.05
C GLU A 337 5.09 -12.23 -15.94
N SER A 338 4.78 -10.93 -15.91
CA SER A 338 5.80 -9.90 -15.69
C SER A 338 6.42 -9.95 -14.31
N TRP A 339 5.61 -10.17 -13.27
CA TRP A 339 6.09 -10.38 -11.92
C TRP A 339 7.01 -11.60 -11.84
N GLU A 340 6.63 -12.72 -12.45
CA GLU A 340 7.45 -13.96 -12.47
C GLU A 340 8.78 -13.77 -13.22
N ALA A 341 8.79 -12.97 -14.28
CA ALA A 341 10.00 -12.63 -15.05
C ALA A 341 10.93 -11.62 -14.33
N THR A 342 10.47 -10.98 -13.26
CA THR A 342 11.23 -9.93 -12.55
C THR A 342 12.20 -10.55 -11.55
N HIS A 343 13.49 -10.22 -11.64
CA HIS A 343 14.52 -10.80 -10.76
C HIS A 343 14.24 -10.56 -9.26
N GLU A 344 13.68 -9.40 -8.92
CA GLU A 344 13.38 -8.96 -7.56
C GLU A 344 12.13 -9.65 -6.97
N SER A 345 11.34 -10.35 -7.79
CA SER A 345 10.13 -11.03 -7.35
C SER A 345 10.45 -12.24 -6.49
N THR A 346 9.69 -12.37 -5.41
CA THR A 346 9.87 -13.43 -4.43
C THR A 346 8.58 -13.64 -3.64
N LEU A 347 8.30 -14.90 -3.32
CA LEU A 347 7.25 -15.29 -2.36
C LEU A 347 7.78 -15.42 -0.93
N ASP A 348 9.10 -15.29 -0.74
CA ASP A 348 9.74 -15.34 0.57
C ASP A 348 9.72 -13.94 1.22
N PRO A 349 8.97 -13.75 2.33
CA PRO A 349 8.92 -12.47 3.05
C PRO A 349 10.26 -12.06 3.68
N SER A 350 11.20 -12.99 3.85
CA SER A 350 12.53 -12.72 4.42
C SER A 350 13.62 -12.56 3.36
N SER A 351 13.24 -12.58 2.08
CA SER A 351 14.17 -12.45 0.97
C SER A 351 14.95 -11.14 1.03
N PRO A 352 16.27 -11.15 0.75
CA PRO A 352 17.08 -9.94 0.69
C PRO A 352 16.70 -9.02 -0.49
N LYS A 353 15.88 -9.50 -1.45
CA LYS A 353 15.43 -8.74 -2.62
C LYS A 353 14.38 -7.67 -2.31
N GLY A 354 14.02 -7.50 -1.04
CA GLY A 354 13.06 -6.51 -0.57
C GLY A 354 11.60 -6.99 -0.63
N PRO A 355 10.69 -6.24 0.01
CA PRO A 355 9.33 -6.72 0.27
C PRO A 355 8.33 -6.40 -0.85
N LEU A 356 8.68 -5.56 -1.83
CA LEU A 356 7.72 -5.08 -2.83
C LEU A 356 7.20 -6.19 -3.75
N GLY A 357 8.08 -7.11 -4.16
CA GLY A 357 7.66 -8.30 -4.92
C GLY A 357 6.62 -9.12 -4.15
N PHE A 358 6.88 -9.40 -2.87
CA PHE A 358 5.96 -10.14 -2.00
C PHE A 358 4.64 -9.38 -1.76
N ASN A 359 4.71 -8.08 -1.43
CA ASN A 359 3.52 -7.24 -1.21
C ASN A 359 2.63 -7.16 -2.46
N SER A 360 3.23 -7.15 -3.66
CA SER A 360 2.49 -7.16 -4.91
C SER A 360 1.58 -8.37 -5.04
N THR A 361 1.97 -9.52 -4.50
CA THR A 361 1.13 -10.74 -4.51
C THR A 361 -0.09 -10.61 -3.59
N ALA A 362 0.03 -9.88 -2.47
CA ALA A 362 -1.12 -9.58 -1.61
C ALA A 362 -2.15 -8.73 -2.35
N LEU A 363 -1.69 -7.75 -3.14
CA LEU A 363 -2.56 -6.95 -3.99
C LEU A 363 -3.14 -7.75 -5.14
N LEU A 364 -2.36 -8.60 -5.83
CA LEU A 364 -2.89 -9.47 -6.89
C LEU A 364 -4.10 -10.26 -6.40
N ARG A 365 -3.98 -10.91 -5.23
CA ARG A 365 -5.08 -11.65 -4.60
C ARG A 365 -6.27 -10.76 -4.34
N LEU A 366 -6.03 -9.59 -3.77
CA LEU A 366 -7.07 -8.61 -3.51
C LEU A 366 -7.76 -8.19 -4.81
N VAL A 367 -7.04 -7.93 -5.89
CA VAL A 367 -7.60 -7.55 -7.19
C VAL A 367 -8.45 -8.67 -7.78
N TYR A 368 -8.05 -9.94 -7.68
CA TYR A 368 -8.90 -11.08 -8.07
C TYR A 368 -10.18 -11.18 -7.24
N ILE A 369 -10.08 -11.00 -5.92
CA ILE A 369 -11.25 -10.98 -5.02
C ILE A 369 -12.18 -9.83 -5.42
N ARG A 370 -11.61 -8.63 -5.61
CA ARG A 370 -12.34 -7.42 -6.01
C ARG A 370 -12.94 -7.52 -7.39
N LEU A 371 -12.40 -8.32 -8.29
CA LEU A 371 -13.03 -8.56 -9.58
C LEU A 371 -14.32 -9.39 -9.42
N ASN A 372 -14.37 -10.28 -8.44
CA ASN A 372 -15.46 -11.24 -8.24
C ASN A 372 -16.38 -10.95 -7.04
N ALA A 373 -16.05 -9.98 -6.19
CA ALA A 373 -16.83 -9.63 -5.01
C ALA A 373 -16.82 -8.12 -4.73
N HIS A 374 -17.96 -7.59 -4.32
CA HIS A 374 -18.10 -6.18 -3.94
C HIS A 374 -17.84 -5.96 -2.45
N THR A 375 -16.64 -6.25 -1.97
CA THR A 375 -16.25 -6.19 -0.53
C THR A 375 -15.94 -4.77 -0.03
N GLY A 376 -16.17 -3.71 -0.82
CA GLY A 376 -15.51 -2.39 -0.65
C GLY A 376 -16.05 -1.61 0.52
N PRO A 377 -17.27 -1.09 0.37
CA PRO A 377 -17.93 -0.26 1.37
C PRO A 377 -18.28 -1.04 2.65
N PHE A 378 -18.34 -2.38 2.58
CA PHE A 378 -18.91 -3.20 3.66
C PHE A 378 -17.91 -3.73 4.70
N ARG A 379 -16.60 -3.65 4.46
CA ARG A 379 -15.61 -4.08 5.48
C ARG A 379 -15.48 -3.10 6.65
N GLN A 380 -15.84 -1.83 6.44
CA GLN A 380 -15.84 -0.79 7.48
C GLN A 380 -14.54 -0.66 8.30
N LEU A 381 -13.38 -0.87 7.68
CA LEU A 381 -12.06 -0.81 8.37
C LEU A 381 -11.73 0.57 8.96
N PHE A 382 -12.41 1.62 8.51
CA PHE A 382 -12.32 2.95 9.09
C PHE A 382 -12.79 2.99 10.55
N THR A 383 -13.69 2.09 10.96
CA THR A 383 -14.29 2.08 12.31
C THR A 383 -13.31 1.64 13.40
N ARG A 384 -12.30 0.82 13.02
CA ARG A 384 -11.38 0.09 13.93
C ARG A 384 -12.09 -0.74 15.00
N ASP A 385 -13.34 -1.11 14.75
CA ASP A 385 -14.13 -1.92 15.66
C ASP A 385 -14.23 -3.35 15.10
N PRO A 386 -13.60 -4.34 15.75
CA PRO A 386 -13.62 -5.73 15.30
C PRO A 386 -15.02 -6.30 15.15
N VAL A 387 -15.97 -5.89 15.99
CA VAL A 387 -17.36 -6.37 15.95
C VAL A 387 -18.06 -5.85 14.70
N ILE A 388 -17.87 -4.58 14.37
CA ILE A 388 -18.47 -3.98 13.17
C ILE A 388 -17.89 -4.59 11.90
N ILE A 389 -16.57 -4.81 11.86
CA ILE A 389 -15.90 -5.44 10.70
C ILE A 389 -16.38 -6.88 10.54
N ALA A 390 -16.48 -7.66 11.62
CA ALA A 390 -16.96 -9.04 11.60
C ALA A 390 -18.41 -9.16 11.10
N ARG A 391 -19.28 -8.20 11.40
CA ARG A 391 -20.67 -8.18 10.89
C ARG A 391 -20.76 -8.19 9.37
N GLY A 392 -19.76 -7.63 8.66
CA GLY A 392 -19.71 -7.68 7.20
C GLY A 392 -19.66 -9.11 6.62
N PHE A 393 -19.25 -10.11 7.41
CA PHE A 393 -19.22 -11.52 6.98
C PHE A 393 -20.58 -12.21 7.08
N THR A 394 -21.50 -11.66 7.87
CA THR A 394 -22.76 -12.32 8.24
C THR A 394 -24.00 -11.54 7.82
N ASP A 395 -23.92 -10.22 7.64
CA ASP A 395 -25.08 -9.37 7.31
C ASP A 395 -25.61 -9.51 5.88
N GLY A 396 -24.92 -10.28 5.03
CA GLY A 396 -25.35 -10.59 3.67
C GLY A 396 -25.23 -9.45 2.67
N LYS A 397 -24.67 -8.30 3.05
CA LYS A 397 -24.57 -7.12 2.15
C LYS A 397 -23.49 -7.25 1.09
N ILE A 398 -22.43 -7.99 1.37
CA ILE A 398 -21.37 -8.23 0.39
C ILE A 398 -21.86 -9.24 -0.64
N THR A 399 -21.98 -8.78 -1.88
CA THR A 399 -22.33 -9.62 -3.03
C THR A 399 -21.07 -10.26 -3.63
N VAL A 400 -21.16 -11.56 -3.89
CA VAL A 400 -20.15 -12.34 -4.61
C VAL A 400 -20.76 -12.80 -5.92
N CYS A 401 -19.98 -12.80 -7.00
CA CYS A 401 -20.41 -13.33 -8.29
C CYS A 401 -20.90 -14.78 -8.16
N ASN A 402 -21.73 -15.20 -9.10
CA ASN A 402 -22.23 -16.58 -9.13
C ASN A 402 -21.08 -17.58 -9.22
N ARG A 403 -21.33 -18.79 -8.70
CA ARG A 403 -20.49 -19.98 -8.85
C ARG A 403 -20.09 -20.13 -10.33
N SER A 404 -18.83 -19.83 -10.64
CA SER A 404 -18.31 -19.72 -12.00
C SER A 404 -16.79 -19.93 -12.05
N PRO A 405 -16.21 -20.25 -13.22
CA PRO A 405 -14.76 -20.38 -13.37
C PRO A 405 -13.96 -19.12 -12.99
N HIS A 406 -14.56 -17.93 -13.12
CA HIS A 406 -13.96 -16.66 -12.71
C HIS A 406 -13.80 -16.57 -11.19
N LEU A 407 -14.84 -17.01 -10.46
CA LEU A 407 -14.80 -17.10 -9.00
C LEU A 407 -13.77 -18.13 -8.54
N ASP A 408 -13.69 -19.28 -9.22
CA ASP A 408 -12.76 -20.36 -8.89
C ASP A 408 -11.30 -19.89 -8.88
N ARG A 409 -10.92 -18.97 -9.78
CA ARG A 409 -9.59 -18.33 -9.79
C ARG A 409 -9.34 -17.48 -8.55
N ALA A 410 -10.33 -16.69 -8.12
CA ALA A 410 -10.21 -15.89 -6.90
C ALA A 410 -10.15 -16.77 -5.64
N ILE A 411 -10.89 -17.88 -5.62
CA ILE A 411 -10.82 -18.88 -4.54
C ILE A 411 -9.44 -19.54 -4.49
N LEU A 412 -8.88 -19.92 -5.63
CA LEU A 412 -7.53 -20.46 -5.69
C LEU A 412 -6.49 -19.49 -5.10
N GLN A 413 -6.60 -18.19 -5.39
CA GLN A 413 -5.76 -17.15 -4.79
C GLN A 413 -5.90 -17.08 -3.26
N CYS A 414 -7.12 -17.25 -2.72
CA CYS A 414 -7.35 -17.31 -1.27
C CYS A 414 -6.72 -18.56 -0.64
N ILE A 415 -6.82 -19.71 -1.30
CA ILE A 415 -6.22 -20.98 -0.85
C ILE A 415 -4.69 -20.87 -0.82
N HIS A 416 -4.06 -20.32 -1.86
CA HIS A 416 -2.62 -20.06 -1.87
C HIS A 416 -2.20 -19.06 -0.79
N ALA A 417 -3.05 -18.09 -0.44
CA ALA A 417 -2.78 -17.16 0.65
C ALA A 417 -2.74 -17.86 2.01
N LEU A 418 -3.65 -18.81 2.25
CA LEU A 418 -3.73 -19.60 3.48
C LEU A 418 -2.64 -20.68 3.55
N SER A 419 -2.24 -21.25 2.41
CA SER A 419 -1.23 -22.31 2.40
C SER A 419 0.14 -21.85 2.87
N ILE A 420 0.49 -20.57 2.65
CA ILE A 420 1.76 -20.00 3.12
C ILE A 420 1.89 -20.10 4.65
N PRO A 421 1.00 -19.49 5.47
CA PRO A 421 1.12 -19.57 6.91
C PRO A 421 0.86 -20.98 7.47
N VAL A 422 0.05 -21.81 6.81
CA VAL A 422 -0.08 -23.24 7.19
C VAL A 422 1.26 -23.97 7.04
N ARG A 423 1.90 -23.88 5.87
CA ARG A 423 3.19 -24.53 5.59
C ARG A 423 4.34 -24.02 6.46
N VAL A 424 4.37 -22.72 6.74
CA VAL A 424 5.39 -22.12 7.62
C VAL A 424 5.11 -22.43 9.10
N GLY A 425 3.85 -22.67 9.45
CA GLY A 425 3.38 -22.88 10.81
C GLY A 425 2.67 -21.65 11.37
N ILE A 426 1.37 -21.75 11.63
CA ILE A 426 0.51 -20.64 12.07
C ILE A 426 1.06 -19.94 13.32
N ALA A 427 1.42 -20.73 14.34
CA ALA A 427 1.95 -20.23 15.60
C ALA A 427 3.30 -19.52 15.44
N PHE A 428 4.14 -19.98 14.51
CA PHE A 428 5.43 -19.37 14.19
C PHE A 428 5.22 -18.03 13.46
N VAL A 429 4.36 -18.03 12.44
CA VAL A 429 4.00 -16.83 11.69
C VAL A 429 3.41 -15.78 12.62
N ALA A 430 2.47 -16.14 13.48
CA ALA A 430 1.87 -15.22 14.46
C ALA A 430 2.91 -14.46 15.29
N ARG A 431 4.04 -15.09 15.63
CA ARG A 431 5.11 -14.50 16.46
C ARG A 431 6.20 -13.78 15.66
N THR A 432 6.26 -13.96 14.34
CA THR A 432 7.35 -13.45 13.48
C THR A 432 6.89 -12.50 12.36
N LEU A 433 5.58 -12.43 12.10
CA LEU A 433 4.96 -11.55 11.09
C LEU A 433 5.41 -10.10 11.18
N THR A 434 5.54 -9.58 12.40
CA THR A 434 5.71 -8.17 12.72
C THR A 434 6.88 -7.50 11.99
N LEU A 435 7.93 -8.26 11.69
CA LEU A 435 9.16 -7.75 11.09
C LEU A 435 9.23 -7.99 9.58
N ASN A 436 8.53 -9.01 9.07
CA ASN A 436 8.73 -9.51 7.72
C ASN A 436 7.51 -9.28 6.80
N TRP A 437 6.33 -8.98 7.36
CA TRP A 437 5.10 -8.82 6.58
C TRP A 437 4.55 -7.41 6.69
N SER A 438 4.10 -6.87 5.56
CA SER A 438 3.40 -5.59 5.55
C SER A 438 1.95 -5.72 6.00
N PHE A 439 1.37 -4.60 6.46
CA PHE A 439 -0.06 -4.50 6.75
C PHE A 439 -0.96 -4.87 5.55
N GLN A 440 -0.43 -4.83 4.32
CA GLN A 440 -1.17 -5.16 3.10
C GLN A 440 -1.58 -6.63 3.07
N HIS A 441 -0.76 -7.52 3.62
CA HIS A 441 -1.12 -8.93 3.77
C HIS A 441 -2.25 -9.11 4.77
N ALA A 442 -2.34 -8.30 5.82
CA ALA A 442 -3.49 -8.35 6.73
C ALA A 442 -4.78 -7.94 6.01
N LEU A 443 -4.73 -6.86 5.21
CA LEU A 443 -5.88 -6.43 4.39
C LEU A 443 -6.29 -7.49 3.37
N SER A 444 -5.33 -8.07 2.66
CA SER A 444 -5.56 -9.14 1.68
C SER A 444 -6.12 -10.40 2.32
N ASN A 445 -5.54 -10.84 3.44
CA ASN A 445 -5.99 -12.04 4.16
C ASN A 445 -7.38 -11.89 4.77
N LEU A 446 -7.76 -10.69 5.25
CA LEU A 446 -9.14 -10.42 5.67
C LEU A 446 -10.12 -10.68 4.53
N GLU A 447 -9.81 -10.21 3.32
CA GLU A 447 -10.67 -10.43 2.16
C GLU A 447 -10.63 -11.86 1.63
N CYS A 448 -9.48 -12.53 1.74
CA CYS A 448 -9.39 -13.97 1.46
C CYS A 448 -10.30 -14.76 2.40
N ALA A 449 -10.27 -14.45 3.70
CA ALA A 449 -11.15 -15.04 4.69
C ALA A 449 -12.61 -14.78 4.37
N PHE A 450 -12.95 -13.54 4.00
CA PHE A 450 -14.31 -13.21 3.59
C PHE A 450 -14.77 -14.05 2.40
N LEU A 451 -14.02 -14.04 1.30
CA LEU A 451 -14.42 -14.72 0.08
C LEU A 451 -14.49 -16.24 0.29
N LEU A 452 -13.49 -16.82 0.94
CA LEU A 452 -13.40 -18.27 1.14
C LEU A 452 -14.50 -18.77 2.07
N THR A 453 -14.78 -18.07 3.18
CA THR A 453 -15.90 -18.45 4.09
C THR A 453 -17.25 -18.31 3.41
N ARG A 454 -17.48 -17.24 2.63
CA ARG A 454 -18.72 -17.04 1.88
C ARG A 454 -18.92 -18.12 0.81
N TRP A 455 -17.85 -18.49 0.09
CA TRP A 455 -17.88 -19.55 -0.90
C TRP A 455 -18.17 -20.91 -0.28
N LEU A 456 -17.48 -21.28 0.81
CA LEU A 456 -17.74 -22.52 1.53
C LEU A 456 -19.19 -22.62 2.02
N ARG A 457 -19.75 -21.55 2.58
CA ARG A 457 -21.17 -21.51 2.98
C ARG A 457 -22.11 -21.69 1.78
N GLY A 458 -21.77 -21.10 0.63
CA GLY A 458 -22.50 -21.31 -0.62
C GLY A 458 -22.45 -22.76 -1.11
N LEU A 459 -21.29 -23.43 -1.01
CA LEU A 459 -21.17 -24.85 -1.31
C LEU A 459 -21.96 -25.71 -0.32
N ALA A 460 -21.89 -25.40 0.98
CA ALA A 460 -22.65 -26.13 2.00
C ALA A 460 -24.16 -26.08 1.72
N PHE A 461 -24.69 -24.90 1.37
CA PHE A 461 -26.09 -24.74 0.99
C PHE A 461 -26.46 -25.55 -0.25
N ALA A 462 -25.63 -25.52 -1.30
CA ALA A 462 -25.85 -26.31 -2.51
C ALA A 462 -25.83 -27.83 -2.25
N VAL A 463 -24.90 -28.29 -1.41
CA VAL A 463 -24.79 -29.70 -1.03
C VAL A 463 -25.97 -30.14 -0.15
N GLU A 464 -26.48 -29.28 0.71
CA GLU A 464 -27.66 -29.55 1.53
C GLU A 464 -28.95 -29.66 0.69
N THR A 465 -29.08 -28.83 -0.36
CA THR A 465 -30.27 -28.82 -1.23
C THR A 465 -30.25 -29.89 -2.31
N SER A 466 -29.09 -30.11 -2.95
CA SER A 466 -28.97 -30.91 -4.18
C SER A 466 -27.95 -32.05 -4.09
N GLY A 467 -27.24 -32.18 -2.96
CA GLY A 467 -26.18 -33.17 -2.77
C GLY A 467 -24.84 -32.78 -3.38
N LEU A 468 -23.80 -33.61 -3.13
CA LEU A 468 -22.44 -33.36 -3.62
C LEU A 468 -22.31 -33.29 -5.15
N ALA A 469 -23.21 -33.95 -5.88
CA ALA A 469 -23.18 -33.98 -7.34
C ALA A 469 -23.46 -32.61 -7.98
N ASP A 470 -24.03 -31.65 -7.24
CA ASP A 470 -24.24 -30.28 -7.71
C ASP A 470 -22.94 -29.46 -7.80
N LEU A 471 -21.87 -29.91 -7.16
CA LEU A 471 -20.57 -29.22 -7.17
C LEU A 471 -19.84 -29.47 -8.49
N ARG A 472 -19.35 -28.39 -9.13
CA ARG A 472 -18.50 -28.51 -10.32
C ARG A 472 -17.22 -29.28 -9.98
N PRO A 473 -16.61 -30.01 -10.94
CA PRO A 473 -15.36 -30.72 -10.71
C PRO A 473 -14.24 -29.86 -10.13
N ASP A 474 -14.13 -28.61 -10.58
CA ASP A 474 -13.12 -27.68 -10.07
C ASP A 474 -13.45 -27.16 -8.67
N GLU A 475 -14.73 -26.97 -8.33
CA GLU A 475 -15.15 -26.66 -6.94
C GLU A 475 -14.80 -27.80 -5.99
N GLN A 476 -14.98 -29.05 -6.41
CA GLN A 476 -14.60 -30.23 -5.61
C GLN A 476 -13.08 -30.28 -5.37
N LYS A 477 -12.27 -29.99 -6.40
CA LYS A 477 -10.81 -29.90 -6.26
C LYS A 477 -10.40 -28.79 -5.28
N LEU A 478 -10.96 -27.59 -5.44
CA LEU A 478 -10.69 -26.45 -4.56
C LEU A 478 -11.12 -26.75 -3.12
N LEU A 479 -12.29 -27.37 -2.92
CA LEU A 479 -12.77 -27.78 -1.60
C LEU A 479 -11.80 -28.78 -0.96
N ASN A 480 -11.34 -29.77 -1.72
CA ASN A 480 -10.37 -30.75 -1.24
C ASN A 480 -9.02 -30.12 -0.87
N MET A 481 -8.56 -29.08 -1.60
CA MET A 481 -7.36 -28.33 -1.22
C MET A 481 -7.55 -27.65 0.14
N VAL A 482 -8.70 -27.03 0.40
CA VAL A 482 -8.99 -26.39 1.71
C VAL A 482 -9.04 -27.43 2.83
N VAL A 483 -9.69 -28.57 2.59
CA VAL A 483 -9.74 -29.69 3.54
C VAL A 483 -8.32 -30.16 3.89
N THR A 484 -7.46 -30.34 2.88
CA THR A 484 -6.06 -30.75 3.06
C THR A 484 -5.30 -29.73 3.92
N LEU A 485 -5.44 -28.43 3.64
CA LEU A 485 -4.79 -27.38 4.42
C LEU A 485 -5.21 -27.39 5.89
N VAL A 486 -6.49 -27.63 6.20
CA VAL A 486 -6.94 -27.67 7.60
C VAL A 486 -6.44 -28.94 8.29
N HIS A 487 -6.38 -30.09 7.60
CA HIS A 487 -5.80 -31.32 8.15
C HIS A 487 -4.30 -31.23 8.44
N GLU A 488 -3.57 -30.31 7.83
CA GLU A 488 -2.15 -30.03 8.14
C GLU A 488 -1.97 -29.18 9.43
N THR A 489 -3.04 -28.88 10.16
CA THR A 489 -3.02 -28.02 11.35
C THR A 489 -3.61 -28.70 12.58
N GLU A 490 -3.48 -28.05 13.74
CA GLU A 490 -4.09 -28.49 15.00
C GLU A 490 -5.63 -28.56 14.95
N LEU A 491 -6.27 -28.04 13.90
CA LEU A 491 -7.72 -28.10 13.70
C LEU A 491 -8.18 -29.33 12.92
N ALA A 492 -7.29 -30.26 12.56
CA ALA A 492 -7.62 -31.47 11.80
C ALA A 492 -8.80 -32.25 12.41
N ASP A 493 -8.75 -32.49 13.73
CA ASP A 493 -9.75 -33.30 14.46
C ASP A 493 -11.14 -32.63 14.50
N SER A 494 -11.21 -31.30 14.30
CA SER A 494 -12.48 -30.56 14.32
C SER A 494 -13.41 -30.93 13.17
N LEU A 495 -12.85 -31.47 12.07
CA LEU A 495 -13.58 -31.87 10.87
C LEU A 495 -14.20 -33.27 10.95
N ASP A 496 -13.65 -34.15 11.78
CA ASP A 496 -13.99 -35.58 11.79
C ASP A 496 -15.31 -35.88 12.53
N GLY A 497 -15.78 -34.96 13.37
CA GLY A 497 -17.04 -35.08 14.10
C GLY A 497 -18.30 -34.62 13.33
N ALA A 498 -18.25 -34.44 12.01
CA ALA A 498 -19.41 -33.99 11.21
C ALA A 498 -20.22 -35.19 10.67
N GLN A 499 -21.54 -35.17 10.85
CA GLN A 499 -22.43 -36.27 10.44
C GLN A 499 -22.74 -36.28 8.94
N ASP A 500 -22.74 -35.12 8.28
CA ASP A 500 -23.02 -34.97 6.85
C ASP A 500 -22.03 -34.02 6.12
N HIS A 501 -22.03 -34.08 4.79
CA HIS A 501 -21.10 -33.31 3.95
C HIS A 501 -21.31 -31.78 4.03
N ALA A 502 -22.54 -31.29 4.10
CA ALA A 502 -22.82 -29.85 4.20
C ALA A 502 -22.33 -29.30 5.55
N SER A 503 -22.61 -30.02 6.64
CA SER A 503 -22.12 -29.71 7.99
C SER A 503 -20.59 -29.72 8.06
N ARG A 504 -19.92 -30.66 7.38
CA ARG A 504 -18.45 -30.66 7.28
C ARG A 504 -17.91 -29.42 6.56
N ILE A 505 -18.57 -28.97 5.49
CA ILE A 505 -18.19 -27.75 4.76
C ILE A 505 -18.41 -26.50 5.63
N ARG A 506 -19.49 -26.43 6.44
CA ARG A 506 -19.70 -25.32 7.39
C ARG A 506 -18.60 -25.25 8.45
N LYS A 507 -18.24 -26.38 9.06
CA LYS A 507 -17.11 -26.47 10.00
C LYS A 507 -15.78 -26.08 9.36
N LEU A 508 -15.59 -26.42 8.09
CA LEU A 508 -14.41 -26.00 7.33
C LEU A 508 -14.33 -24.47 7.20
N ALA A 509 -15.45 -23.79 6.96
CA ALA A 509 -15.50 -22.33 6.90
C ALA A 509 -15.09 -21.70 8.24
N ALA A 510 -15.60 -22.22 9.36
CA ALA A 510 -15.21 -21.79 10.70
C ALA A 510 -13.70 -22.00 10.96
N SER A 511 -13.19 -23.19 10.64
CA SER A 511 -11.77 -23.56 10.83
C SER A 511 -10.84 -22.64 10.04
N VAL A 512 -11.19 -22.37 8.79
CA VAL A 512 -10.45 -21.46 7.91
C VAL A 512 -10.41 -20.03 8.48
N ALA A 513 -11.53 -19.51 8.96
CA ALA A 513 -11.57 -18.21 9.62
C ALA A 513 -10.68 -18.18 10.87
N ARG A 514 -10.70 -19.27 11.66
CA ARG A 514 -9.85 -19.43 12.85
C ARG A 514 -8.37 -19.42 12.49
N LEU A 515 -7.93 -20.15 11.47
CA LEU A 515 -6.53 -20.19 11.06
C LEU A 515 -5.98 -18.81 10.70
N TRP A 516 -6.74 -18.00 9.97
CA TRP A 516 -6.34 -16.61 9.72
C TRP A 516 -6.37 -15.75 10.97
N ALA A 517 -7.34 -15.93 11.87
CA ALA A 517 -7.38 -15.20 13.14
C ALA A 517 -6.13 -15.48 14.00
N GLU A 518 -5.76 -16.76 14.14
CA GLU A 518 -4.56 -17.20 14.87
C GLU A 518 -3.28 -16.62 14.28
N THR A 519 -3.23 -16.50 12.95
CA THR A 519 -2.11 -15.89 12.23
C THR A 519 -1.82 -14.47 12.71
N PHE A 520 -2.81 -13.70 13.19
CA PHE A 520 -2.61 -12.29 13.58
C PHE A 520 -2.51 -12.03 15.09
N LYS A 521 -2.44 -13.07 15.94
CA LYS A 521 -2.45 -12.92 17.41
C LYS A 521 -1.19 -12.35 18.05
N GLY A 522 -0.05 -12.27 17.36
CA GLY A 522 1.19 -11.75 17.95
C GLY A 522 1.28 -10.23 18.04
N PHE A 523 2.44 -9.74 18.47
CA PHE A 523 2.73 -8.30 18.56
C PHE A 523 2.65 -7.64 17.19
N GLN A 524 2.03 -6.46 17.09
CA GLN A 524 1.88 -5.76 15.82
C GLN A 524 2.39 -4.32 15.95
N VAL A 525 3.08 -3.84 14.91
CA VAL A 525 3.48 -2.42 14.80
C VAL A 525 2.27 -1.54 14.51
N PHE A 526 1.37 -2.02 13.65
CA PHE A 526 0.18 -1.28 13.22
C PHE A 526 -1.09 -1.90 13.79
N GLU A 527 -1.94 -1.07 14.39
CA GLU A 527 -3.21 -1.50 14.99
C GLU A 527 -4.14 -2.19 13.99
N ILE A 528 -4.11 -1.79 12.70
CA ILE A 528 -4.97 -2.42 11.68
C ILE A 528 -4.79 -3.94 11.62
N VAL A 529 -3.57 -4.45 11.83
CA VAL A 529 -3.28 -5.88 11.78
C VAL A 529 -3.92 -6.59 12.97
N TYR A 530 -3.83 -5.98 14.15
CA TYR A 530 -4.49 -6.48 15.36
C TYR A 530 -6.01 -6.49 15.21
N VAL A 531 -6.60 -5.41 14.69
CA VAL A 531 -8.04 -5.30 14.46
C VAL A 531 -8.53 -6.37 13.47
N VAL A 532 -7.78 -6.63 12.39
CA VAL A 532 -8.08 -7.71 11.44
C VAL A 532 -8.11 -9.07 12.17
N GLY A 533 -7.10 -9.38 12.98
CA GLY A 533 -7.04 -10.62 13.75
C GLY A 533 -8.24 -10.80 14.69
N GLN A 534 -8.58 -9.76 15.45
CA GLN A 534 -9.75 -9.78 16.34
C GLN A 534 -11.07 -9.94 15.58
N SER A 535 -11.20 -9.27 14.43
CA SER A 535 -12.40 -9.38 13.59
C SER A 535 -12.60 -10.82 13.12
N LEU A 536 -11.51 -11.45 12.64
CA LEU A 536 -11.54 -12.83 12.17
C LEU A 536 -11.80 -13.83 13.30
N SER A 537 -11.33 -13.56 14.52
CA SER A 537 -11.67 -14.36 15.69
C SER A 537 -13.17 -14.33 15.97
N ILE A 538 -13.80 -13.16 15.92
CA ILE A 538 -15.25 -13.01 16.11
C ILE A 538 -16.01 -13.73 14.99
N VAL A 539 -15.54 -13.64 13.74
CA VAL A 539 -16.13 -14.38 12.62
C VAL A 539 -16.05 -15.89 12.86
N ALA A 540 -14.89 -16.40 13.26
CA ALA A 540 -14.72 -17.82 13.57
C ALA A 540 -15.67 -18.27 14.69
N ASP A 541 -15.72 -17.53 15.82
CA ASP A 541 -16.62 -17.82 16.94
C ASP A 541 -18.10 -17.81 16.52
N THR A 542 -18.46 -16.96 15.55
CA THR A 542 -19.83 -16.88 15.03
C THR A 542 -20.16 -18.08 14.15
N LEU A 543 -19.24 -18.45 13.25
CA LEU A 543 -19.41 -19.58 12.34
C LEU A 543 -19.37 -20.94 13.06
N GLU A 544 -18.67 -21.06 14.18
CA GLU A 544 -18.66 -22.28 15.01
C GLU A 544 -19.99 -22.54 15.72
N ARG A 545 -20.85 -21.52 15.84
CA ARG A 545 -22.19 -21.61 16.45
C ARG A 545 -23.31 -21.84 15.44
N GLU A 546 -23.04 -21.64 14.16
CA GLU A 546 -23.94 -21.97 13.03
C GLU A 546 -23.87 -23.47 12.72
#